data_AF-A0A349SCM1-F1
#
_entry.id   AF-A0A349SCM1-F1
#
_cell.length_a   1.000
_cell.length_b   1.000
_cell.length_c   1.000
_cell.angle_alpha   90.00
_cell.angle_beta   90.00
_cell.angle_gamma   90.00
#
_symmetry.space_group_name_H-M   'P 1'
#
loop_
_entity.id
_entity.type
_entity.pdbx_description
1 polymer ?
#
loop_
_entity_poly.entity_id
_entity_poly.type
_entity_poly.pdbx_seq_one_letter_code
_entity_poly.pdbx_strand_id
1 'polypeptide(L)'
;SLNFVNGETSEAVIQLSTLFLILGGVVIYREPFLAVQKLGTLLIVGGLLLFFNERLFELNSLENEQTVGVLIVVAAAITWTVYALLQKQLLKSYTPVQILSVIYAFSIAVLLPLVSPSLVFDLTPVQFSLLAFCCINTVIAYGCFAEAMSCWDASKVSAVLALAPLFTIGSLKLTVFFLPDYAFSDRLGLLSIAGAVLLVIGSILTALVPWLYQRRLQRRIDAAAAVDSLR
;
A
#
# COMPACT_ATOMS: atom_id res chain seq x y z
N SER A 1 15.14 10.47 -3.82
CA SER A 1 14.12 11.21 -3.06
C SER A 1 14.58 11.52 -1.65
N LEU A 2 15.01 10.53 -0.86
CA LEU A 2 15.36 10.70 0.57
C LEU A 2 16.52 11.67 0.86
N ASN A 3 17.41 11.92 -0.10
CA ASN A 3 18.45 12.96 0.02
C ASN A 3 17.91 14.39 -0.16
N PHE A 4 16.68 14.53 -0.64
CA PHE A 4 16.09 15.82 -1.04
C PHE A 4 14.78 16.14 -0.30
N VAL A 5 14.07 15.14 0.23
CA VAL A 5 12.78 15.28 0.92
C VAL A 5 12.76 14.38 2.15
N ASN A 6 12.16 14.86 3.25
CA ASN A 6 12.06 14.10 4.49
C ASN A 6 11.18 12.82 4.34
N GLY A 7 11.33 11.88 5.28
CA GLY A 7 10.61 10.61 5.23
C GLY A 7 9.09 10.77 5.30
N GLU A 8 8.60 11.70 6.11
CA GLU A 8 7.17 11.95 6.33
C GLU A 8 6.47 12.47 5.07
N THR A 9 7.09 13.42 4.35
CA THR A 9 6.57 13.91 3.07
C THR A 9 6.68 12.84 1.98
N SER A 10 7.77 12.06 1.97
CA SER A 10 7.92 10.95 1.04
C SER A 10 6.81 9.90 1.23
N GLU A 11 6.45 9.60 2.48
CA GLU A 11 5.34 8.70 2.84
C GLU A 11 3.98 9.27 2.39
N ALA A 12 3.74 10.57 2.57
CA ALA A 12 2.50 11.20 2.10
C ALA A 12 2.37 11.13 0.57
N VAL A 13 3.45 11.42 -0.16
CA VAL A 13 3.45 11.46 -1.63
C VAL A 13 3.42 10.06 -2.24
N ILE A 14 4.08 9.06 -1.64
CA ILE A 14 4.06 7.69 -2.17
C ILE A 14 2.66 7.07 -2.13
N GLN A 15 1.75 7.55 -1.27
CA GLN A 15 0.35 7.10 -1.24
C GLN A 15 -0.41 7.38 -2.54
N LEU A 16 0.09 8.26 -3.42
CA LEU A 16 -0.40 8.39 -4.80
C LEU A 16 -0.38 7.06 -5.55
N SER A 17 0.57 6.17 -5.23
CA SER A 17 0.63 4.83 -5.82
C SER A 17 -0.64 4.02 -5.57
N THR A 18 -1.23 4.12 -4.37
CA THR A 18 -2.49 3.44 -4.05
C THR A 18 -3.64 4.00 -4.88
N LEU A 19 -3.72 5.33 -5.04
CA LEU A 19 -4.73 5.97 -5.87
C LEU A 19 -4.58 5.59 -7.34
N PHE A 20 -3.36 5.62 -7.86
CA PHE A 20 -3.08 5.20 -9.24
C PHE A 20 -3.36 3.72 -9.46
N LEU A 21 -3.16 2.85 -8.46
CA LEU A 21 -3.50 1.44 -8.56
C LEU A 21 -5.02 1.21 -8.63
N ILE A 22 -5.82 1.97 -7.87
CA ILE A 22 -7.29 1.93 -7.99
C ILE A 22 -7.70 2.36 -9.41
N LEU A 23 -7.19 3.51 -9.87
CA LEU A 23 -7.50 4.04 -11.20
C LEU A 23 -7.06 3.10 -12.32
N GLY A 24 -5.84 2.54 -12.22
CA GLY A 24 -5.30 1.57 -13.16
C GLY A 24 -6.12 0.29 -13.19
N GLY A 25 -6.58 -0.20 -12.03
CA GLY A 25 -7.50 -1.33 -11.95
C GLY A 25 -8.80 -1.10 -12.71
N VAL A 26 -9.41 0.08 -12.54
CA VAL A 26 -10.66 0.45 -13.22
C VAL A 26 -10.46 0.68 -14.71
N VAL A 27 -9.42 1.41 -15.12
CA VAL A 27 -9.23 1.81 -16.52
C VAL A 27 -8.67 0.66 -17.37
N ILE A 28 -7.65 -0.05 -16.89
CA ILE A 28 -6.95 -1.08 -17.67
C ILE A 28 -7.69 -2.40 -17.63
N TYR A 29 -8.12 -2.84 -16.44
CA TYR A 29 -8.78 -4.14 -16.28
C TYR A 29 -10.31 -4.07 -16.34
N ARG A 30 -10.88 -2.86 -16.44
CA ARG A 30 -12.35 -2.63 -16.47
C ARG A 30 -13.07 -3.34 -15.32
N GLU A 31 -12.46 -3.31 -14.14
CA GLU A 31 -13.01 -3.93 -12.94
C GLU A 31 -14.43 -3.39 -12.64
N PRO A 32 -15.41 -4.26 -12.35
CA PRO A 32 -16.79 -3.83 -12.11
C PRO A 32 -16.87 -3.04 -10.80
N PHE A 33 -17.04 -1.72 -10.91
CA PHE A 33 -17.09 -0.82 -9.76
C PHE A 33 -18.54 -0.61 -9.27
N LEU A 34 -18.89 -1.25 -8.17
CA LEU A 34 -20.17 -1.03 -7.49
C LEU A 34 -20.28 0.42 -6.98
N ALA A 35 -21.50 0.94 -6.86
CA ALA A 35 -21.74 2.29 -6.32
C ALA A 35 -21.11 2.48 -4.92
N VAL A 36 -21.13 1.43 -4.10
CA VAL A 36 -20.51 1.43 -2.77
C VAL A 36 -18.98 1.53 -2.85
N GLN A 37 -18.34 0.90 -3.84
CA GLN A 37 -16.90 1.03 -4.04
C GLN A 37 -16.51 2.42 -4.53
N LYS A 38 -17.33 3.06 -5.38
CA LYS A 38 -17.11 4.47 -5.77
C LYS A 38 -17.12 5.39 -4.56
N LEU A 39 -18.12 5.22 -3.69
CA LEU A 39 -18.19 5.98 -2.43
C LEU A 39 -16.98 5.68 -1.54
N GLY A 40 -16.62 4.40 -1.38
CA GLY A 40 -15.46 3.98 -0.61
C GLY A 40 -14.15 4.59 -1.11
N THR A 41 -13.93 4.59 -2.43
CA THR A 41 -12.76 5.25 -3.05
C THR A 41 -12.76 6.76 -2.82
N LEU A 42 -13.91 7.43 -2.90
CA LEU A 42 -14.00 8.86 -2.57
C LEU A 42 -13.63 9.13 -1.10
N LEU A 43 -14.07 8.28 -0.18
CA LEU A 43 -13.68 8.37 1.23
C LEU A 43 -12.20 8.09 1.46
N ILE A 44 -11.59 7.17 0.70
CA ILE A 44 -10.14 6.93 0.75
C ILE A 44 -9.38 8.17 0.29
N VAL A 45 -9.78 8.77 -0.84
CA VAL A 45 -9.14 10.00 -1.37
C VAL A 45 -9.26 11.14 -0.36
N GLY A 46 -10.47 11.41 0.15
CA GLY A 46 -10.69 12.43 1.17
C GLY A 46 -9.95 12.12 2.47
N GLY A 47 -9.90 10.85 2.87
CA GLY A 47 -9.19 10.38 4.04
C GLY A 47 -7.68 10.58 3.95
N LEU A 48 -7.05 10.25 2.81
CA LEU A 48 -5.63 10.50 2.56
C LEU A 48 -5.31 12.00 2.62
N LEU A 49 -6.14 12.84 1.96
CA LEU A 49 -5.94 14.29 1.95
C LEU A 49 -6.02 14.89 3.36
N LEU A 50 -6.99 14.43 4.17
CA LEU A 50 -7.14 14.88 5.55
C LEU A 50 -6.08 14.30 6.48
N PHE A 51 -5.68 13.05 6.28
CA PHE A 51 -4.68 12.37 7.10
C PHE A 51 -3.32 13.06 6.99
N PHE A 52 -2.92 13.40 5.77
CA PHE A 52 -1.65 14.07 5.48
C PHE A 52 -1.78 15.59 5.36
N ASN A 53 -2.85 16.22 5.84
CA ASN A 53 -3.14 17.64 5.64
C ASN A 53 -1.96 18.58 6.01
N GLU A 54 -1.32 18.35 7.15
CA GLU A 54 -0.17 19.14 7.62
C GLU A 54 1.02 18.99 6.67
N ARG A 55 1.30 17.76 6.24
CA ARG A 55 2.37 17.43 5.29
C ARG A 55 2.09 18.00 3.90
N LEU A 56 0.83 17.99 3.45
CA LEU A 56 0.40 18.62 2.21
C LEU A 56 0.53 20.14 2.26
N PHE A 57 0.41 20.75 3.43
CA PHE A 57 0.65 22.17 3.59
C PHE A 57 2.15 22.50 3.51
N GLU A 58 3.00 21.67 4.13
CA GLU A 58 4.46 21.77 4.00
C GLU A 58 4.92 21.65 2.53
N LEU A 59 4.22 20.86 1.70
CA LEU A 59 4.47 20.77 0.25
C LEU A 59 4.27 22.11 -0.50
N ASN A 60 3.47 23.04 0.02
CA ASN A 60 3.28 24.35 -0.63
C ASN A 60 4.42 25.33 -0.32
N SER A 61 5.22 25.04 0.71
CA SER A 61 6.34 25.87 1.16
C SER A 61 7.71 25.27 0.80
N LEU A 62 7.76 24.34 -0.16
CA LEU A 62 9.01 23.65 -0.51
C LEU A 62 10.02 24.59 -1.14
N GLU A 63 11.27 24.40 -0.75
CA GLU A 63 12.41 24.96 -1.48
C GLU A 63 12.64 24.20 -2.80
N ASN A 64 13.43 24.78 -3.71
CA ASN A 64 13.67 24.21 -5.05
C ASN A 64 14.21 22.77 -5.00
N GLU A 65 15.11 22.44 -4.07
CA GLU A 65 15.66 21.08 -3.95
C GLU A 65 14.63 20.05 -3.46
N GLN A 66 13.75 20.46 -2.55
CA GLN A 66 12.70 19.59 -2.03
C GLN A 66 11.63 19.31 -3.10
N THR A 67 11.35 20.28 -3.97
CA THR A 67 10.44 20.10 -5.12
C THR A 67 10.94 18.99 -6.05
N VAL A 68 12.24 18.94 -6.33
CA VAL A 68 12.85 17.86 -7.12
C VAL A 68 12.67 16.50 -6.44
N GLY A 69 12.86 16.43 -5.12
CA GLY A 69 12.64 15.20 -4.37
C GLY A 69 11.19 14.72 -4.47
N VAL A 70 10.19 15.61 -4.41
CA VAL A 70 8.77 15.26 -4.56
C VAL A 70 8.48 14.71 -5.95
N LEU A 71 9.02 15.33 -7.01
CA LEU A 71 8.87 14.83 -8.38
C LEU A 71 9.44 13.42 -8.54
N ILE A 72 10.58 13.13 -7.88
CA ILE A 72 11.15 11.78 -7.86
C ILE A 72 10.22 10.79 -7.16
N VAL A 73 9.58 11.17 -6.04
CA VAL A 73 8.63 10.29 -5.34
C VAL A 73 7.37 10.07 -6.18
N VAL A 74 6.86 11.08 -6.86
CA VAL A 74 5.73 10.94 -7.81
C VAL A 74 6.10 9.97 -8.94
N ALA A 75 7.28 10.12 -9.53
CA ALA A 75 7.78 9.19 -10.54
C ALA A 75 7.88 7.76 -9.99
N ALA A 76 8.40 7.59 -8.77
CA ALA A 76 8.47 6.30 -8.09
C ALA A 76 7.08 5.70 -7.85
N ALA A 77 6.09 6.51 -7.44
CA ALA A 77 4.71 6.07 -7.26
C ALA A 77 4.09 5.55 -8.57
N ILE A 78 4.35 6.24 -9.69
CA ILE A 78 3.92 5.81 -11.02
C ILE A 78 4.62 4.51 -11.42
N THR A 79 5.95 4.43 -11.30
CA THR A 79 6.72 3.23 -11.63
C THR A 79 6.26 2.03 -10.82
N TRP A 80 6.05 2.21 -9.52
CA TRP A 80 5.53 1.15 -8.65
C TRP A 80 4.13 0.70 -9.06
N THR A 81 3.26 1.64 -9.44
CA THR A 81 1.91 1.32 -9.91
C THR A 81 1.95 0.52 -11.21
N VAL A 82 2.80 0.93 -12.17
CA VAL A 82 2.99 0.18 -13.43
C VAL A 82 3.45 -1.24 -13.13
N TYR A 83 4.43 -1.39 -12.24
CA TYR A 83 4.87 -2.71 -11.75
C TYR A 83 3.70 -3.52 -11.18
N ALA A 84 2.92 -2.95 -10.26
CA ALA A 84 1.79 -3.64 -9.61
C ALA A 84 0.73 -4.10 -10.62
N LEU A 85 0.43 -3.27 -11.62
CA LEU A 85 -0.50 -3.61 -12.70
C LEU A 85 0.09 -4.72 -13.59
N LEU A 86 1.32 -4.56 -14.09
CA LEU A 86 1.97 -5.60 -14.90
C LEU A 86 2.07 -6.94 -14.15
N GLN A 87 2.38 -6.90 -12.86
CA GLN A 87 2.37 -8.09 -12.00
C GLN A 87 0.99 -8.76 -12.01
N LYS A 88 -0.10 -8.00 -11.88
CA LYS A 88 -1.46 -8.56 -11.97
C LYS A 88 -1.71 -9.27 -13.31
N GLN A 89 -1.21 -8.71 -14.41
CA GLN A 89 -1.36 -9.34 -15.71
C GLN A 89 -0.56 -10.64 -15.82
N LEU A 90 0.66 -10.68 -15.29
CA LEU A 90 1.50 -11.88 -15.27
C LEU A 90 0.92 -13.01 -14.42
N LEU A 91 0.19 -12.68 -13.34
CA LEU A 91 -0.50 -13.64 -12.49
C LEU A 91 -1.58 -14.47 -13.21
N LYS A 92 -1.97 -14.10 -14.43
CA LYS A 92 -2.84 -14.93 -15.28
C LYS A 92 -2.14 -16.17 -15.83
N SER A 93 -0.81 -16.18 -15.86
CA SER A 93 -0.01 -17.24 -16.49
C SER A 93 1.07 -17.82 -15.56
N TYR A 94 1.45 -17.09 -14.51
CA TYR A 94 2.53 -17.47 -13.60
C TYR A 94 2.08 -17.39 -12.14
N THR A 95 2.72 -18.17 -11.28
CA THR A 95 2.47 -18.09 -9.84
C THR A 95 3.20 -16.87 -9.23
N PRO A 96 2.71 -16.33 -8.10
CA PRO A 96 3.39 -15.27 -7.35
C PRO A 96 4.88 -15.55 -7.10
N VAL A 97 5.21 -16.78 -6.73
CA VAL A 97 6.58 -17.21 -6.44
C VAL A 97 7.48 -17.13 -7.68
N GLN A 98 6.98 -17.55 -8.86
CA GLN A 98 7.73 -17.50 -10.10
C GLN A 98 8.05 -16.05 -10.49
N ILE A 99 7.05 -15.16 -10.41
CA ILE A 99 7.22 -13.74 -10.75
C ILE A 99 8.25 -13.09 -9.82
N LEU A 100 8.09 -13.26 -8.50
CA LEU A 100 9.01 -12.68 -7.52
C LEU A 100 10.43 -13.24 -7.64
N SER A 101 10.60 -14.53 -7.94
CA SER A 101 11.92 -15.13 -8.14
C SER A 101 12.68 -14.48 -9.29
N VAL A 102 12.00 -14.23 -10.42
CA VAL A 102 12.60 -13.55 -11.58
C VAL A 102 12.95 -12.10 -11.23
N ILE A 103 12.06 -11.39 -10.54
CA ILE A 103 12.31 -10.01 -10.09
C ILE A 103 13.53 -9.95 -9.18
N TYR A 104 13.65 -10.86 -8.21
CA TYR A 104 14.80 -10.91 -7.30
C TYR A 104 16.10 -11.27 -8.03
N ALA A 105 16.08 -12.26 -8.93
CA ALA A 105 17.26 -12.60 -9.72
C ALA A 105 17.74 -11.43 -10.59
N PHE A 106 16.81 -10.73 -11.26
CA PHE A 106 17.11 -9.53 -12.02
C PHE A 106 17.65 -8.39 -11.13
N SER A 107 17.03 -8.18 -9.98
CA SER A 107 17.47 -7.15 -9.02
C SER A 107 18.88 -7.43 -8.52
N ILE A 108 19.22 -8.69 -8.23
CA ILE A 108 20.59 -9.10 -7.88
C ILE A 108 21.53 -8.75 -9.04
N ALA A 109 21.23 -9.18 -10.27
CA ALA A 109 22.12 -8.93 -11.41
C ALA A 109 22.38 -7.42 -11.66
N VAL A 110 21.35 -6.59 -11.51
CA VAL A 110 21.44 -5.13 -11.73
C VAL A 110 22.11 -4.43 -10.56
N LEU A 111 21.82 -4.80 -9.31
CA LEU A 111 22.32 -4.10 -8.12
C LEU A 111 23.68 -4.59 -7.66
N LEU A 112 24.06 -5.84 -7.93
CA LEU A 112 25.35 -6.41 -7.52
C LEU A 112 26.57 -5.53 -7.90
N PRO A 113 26.67 -4.94 -9.11
CA PRO A 113 27.80 -4.07 -9.44
C PRO A 113 27.79 -2.71 -8.71
N LEU A 114 26.66 -2.31 -8.11
CA LEU A 114 26.53 -1.05 -7.37
C LEU A 114 26.74 -1.20 -5.86
N VAL A 115 26.72 -2.43 -5.33
CA VAL A 115 26.83 -2.69 -3.89
C VAL A 115 28.15 -3.37 -3.53
N SER A 116 28.59 -3.20 -2.29
CA SER A 116 29.77 -3.88 -1.75
C SER A 116 29.33 -4.93 -0.72
N PRO A 117 29.25 -6.23 -1.08
CA PRO A 117 28.76 -7.28 -0.18
C PRO A 117 29.59 -7.41 1.11
N SER A 118 30.85 -7.01 1.10
CA SER A 118 31.74 -7.04 2.25
C SER A 118 31.24 -6.21 3.44
N LEU A 119 30.48 -5.14 3.20
CA LEU A 119 29.97 -4.25 4.25
C LEU A 119 29.05 -4.96 5.25
N VAL A 120 28.47 -6.11 4.87
CA VAL A 120 27.63 -6.90 5.77
C VAL A 120 28.42 -7.43 6.97
N PHE A 121 29.72 -7.69 6.80
CA PHE A 121 30.59 -8.19 7.87
C PHE A 121 31.01 -7.11 8.87
N ASP A 122 30.83 -5.84 8.52
CA ASP A 122 31.15 -4.69 9.38
C ASP A 122 29.97 -4.28 10.29
N LEU A 123 28.81 -4.94 10.14
CA LEU A 123 27.61 -4.60 10.88
C LEU A 123 27.68 -5.10 12.33
N THR A 124 27.27 -4.24 13.26
CA THR A 124 27.02 -4.67 14.64
C THR A 124 25.88 -5.70 14.70
N PRO A 125 25.78 -6.53 15.77
CA PRO A 125 24.70 -7.51 15.89
C PRO A 125 23.28 -6.90 15.78
N VAL A 126 23.09 -5.68 16.29
CA VAL A 126 21.82 -4.95 16.19
C VAL A 126 21.52 -4.54 14.76
N GLN A 127 22.48 -3.95 14.05
CA GLN A 127 22.32 -3.54 12.64
C GLN A 127 22.06 -4.76 11.74
N PHE A 128 22.79 -5.86 11.97
CA PHE A 128 22.57 -7.10 11.25
C PHE A 128 21.16 -7.65 11.49
N SER A 129 20.67 -7.63 12.74
CA SER A 129 19.32 -8.07 13.08
C SER A 129 18.24 -7.22 12.38
N LEU A 130 18.44 -5.90 12.32
CA LEU A 130 17.55 -4.98 11.60
C LEU A 130 17.57 -5.24 10.09
N LEU A 131 18.75 -5.48 9.51
CA LEU A 131 18.88 -5.83 8.09
C LEU A 131 18.15 -7.14 7.79
N ALA A 132 18.37 -8.18 8.61
CA ALA A 132 17.69 -9.47 8.45
C ALA A 132 16.16 -9.32 8.56
N PHE A 133 15.67 -8.53 9.52
CA PHE A 133 14.26 -8.19 9.65
C PHE A 133 13.72 -7.52 8.38
N CYS A 134 14.41 -6.51 7.84
CA CYS A 134 14.00 -5.82 6.61
C CYS A 134 13.95 -6.77 5.40
N CYS A 135 14.92 -7.67 5.26
CA CYS A 135 14.95 -8.67 4.18
C CYS A 135 13.76 -9.64 4.28
N ILE A 136 13.51 -10.19 5.47
CA ILE A 136 12.39 -11.12 5.71
C ILE A 136 11.06 -10.41 5.48
N ASN A 137 10.89 -9.20 6.03
CA ASN A 137 9.70 -8.39 5.84
C ASN A 137 9.43 -8.12 4.35
N THR A 138 10.47 -7.81 3.57
CA THR A 138 10.33 -7.58 2.12
C THR A 138 9.79 -8.82 1.42
N VAL A 139 10.38 -9.99 1.68
CA VAL A 139 9.93 -11.24 1.05
C VAL A 139 8.49 -11.56 1.41
N ILE A 140 8.13 -11.45 2.69
CA ILE A 140 6.77 -11.74 3.18
C ILE A 140 5.77 -10.73 2.60
N ALA A 141 6.07 -9.43 2.68
CA ALA A 141 5.17 -8.38 2.22
C ALA A 141 4.88 -8.48 0.73
N TYR A 142 5.91 -8.64 -0.11
CA TYR A 142 5.71 -8.80 -1.56
C TYR A 142 5.04 -10.13 -1.92
N GLY A 143 5.32 -11.21 -1.18
CA GLY A 143 4.62 -12.48 -1.31
C GLY A 143 3.12 -12.35 -1.04
N CYS A 144 2.75 -11.78 0.11
CA CYS A 144 1.35 -11.51 0.47
C CYS A 144 0.69 -10.54 -0.51
N PHE A 145 1.39 -9.51 -0.98
CA PHE A 145 0.88 -8.58 -1.99
C PHE A 145 0.58 -9.27 -3.32
N ALA A 146 1.51 -10.08 -3.82
CA ALA A 146 1.33 -10.82 -5.07
C ALA A 146 0.20 -11.85 -4.98
N GLU A 147 0.07 -12.53 -3.83
CA GLU A 147 -1.05 -13.45 -3.59
C GLU A 147 -2.39 -12.72 -3.45
N ALA A 148 -2.43 -11.57 -2.79
CA ALA A 148 -3.63 -10.75 -2.73
C ALA A 148 -4.06 -10.28 -4.13
N MET A 149 -3.11 -9.95 -5.01
CA MET A 149 -3.37 -9.57 -6.40
C MET A 149 -3.80 -10.74 -7.29
N SER A 150 -3.50 -11.98 -6.91
CA SER A 150 -4.00 -13.20 -7.59
C SER A 150 -5.47 -13.44 -7.25
N CYS A 151 -5.85 -13.14 -6.00
CA CYS A 151 -7.17 -13.43 -5.45
C CYS A 151 -8.18 -12.30 -5.64
N TRP A 152 -7.73 -11.04 -5.59
CA TRP A 152 -8.59 -9.86 -5.53
C TRP A 152 -8.38 -8.88 -6.69
N ASP A 153 -9.40 -8.04 -6.87
CA ASP A 153 -9.33 -6.87 -7.73
C ASP A 153 -8.24 -5.89 -7.25
N ALA A 154 -7.54 -5.24 -8.17
CA ALA A 154 -6.43 -4.34 -7.84
C ALA A 154 -6.92 -3.16 -7.00
N SER A 155 -8.15 -2.72 -7.29
CA SER A 155 -8.87 -1.73 -6.48
C SER A 155 -9.10 -2.15 -5.03
N LYS A 156 -9.41 -3.42 -4.76
CA LYS A 156 -9.61 -3.95 -3.40
C LYS A 156 -8.27 -4.07 -2.65
N VAL A 157 -7.24 -4.59 -3.31
CA VAL A 157 -5.89 -4.67 -2.74
C VAL A 157 -5.39 -3.27 -2.40
N SER A 158 -5.54 -2.32 -3.31
CA SER A 158 -5.15 -0.93 -3.08
C SER A 158 -5.92 -0.28 -1.93
N ALA A 159 -7.21 -0.56 -1.79
CA ALA A 159 -7.99 -0.07 -0.66
C ALA A 159 -7.45 -0.58 0.70
N VAL A 160 -6.90 -1.79 0.77
CA VAL A 160 -6.22 -2.28 1.97
C VAL A 160 -4.86 -1.59 2.15
N LEU A 161 -4.09 -1.40 1.09
CA LEU A 161 -2.80 -0.69 1.14
C LEU A 161 -2.94 0.76 1.59
N ALA A 162 -4.06 1.43 1.30
CA ALA A 162 -4.34 2.78 1.80
C ALA A 162 -4.38 2.88 3.34
N LEU A 163 -4.52 1.75 4.06
CA LEU A 163 -4.45 1.69 5.51
C LEU A 163 -3.01 1.60 6.06
N ALA A 164 -2.00 1.33 5.22
CA ALA A 164 -0.62 1.14 5.65
C ALA A 164 -0.08 2.30 6.52
N PRO A 165 -0.33 3.59 6.20
CA PRO A 165 0.14 4.70 7.04
C PRO A 165 -0.46 4.68 8.45
N LEU A 166 -1.69 4.17 8.63
CA LEU A 166 -2.31 4.04 9.94
C LEU A 166 -1.58 3.01 10.80
N PHE A 167 -1.15 1.90 10.20
CA PHE A 167 -0.34 0.89 10.89
C PHE A 167 1.04 1.43 11.23
N THR A 168 1.66 2.20 10.32
CA THR A 168 2.96 2.84 10.55
C THR A 168 2.89 3.78 11.75
N ILE A 169 1.94 4.72 11.78
CA ILE A 169 1.80 5.66 12.90
C ILE A 169 1.35 4.96 14.18
N GLY A 170 0.47 3.97 14.10
CA GLY A 170 0.05 3.17 15.25
C GLY A 170 1.23 2.43 15.90
N SER A 171 2.09 1.84 15.08
CA SER A 171 3.32 1.16 15.53
C SER A 171 4.30 2.15 16.14
N LEU A 172 4.47 3.33 15.55
CA LEU A 172 5.32 4.39 16.11
C LEU A 172 4.82 4.84 17.50
N LYS A 173 3.51 5.06 17.67
CA LYS A 173 2.93 5.39 18.98
C LYS A 173 3.12 4.28 20.01
N LEU A 174 2.99 3.02 19.59
CA LEU A 174 3.24 1.87 20.46
C LEU A 174 4.71 1.79 20.86
N THR A 175 5.65 2.05 19.95
CA THR A 175 7.07 2.11 20.26
C THR A 175 7.40 3.23 21.25
N VAL A 176 6.87 4.45 21.05
CA VAL A 176 7.05 5.59 21.98
C VAL A 176 6.49 5.28 23.37
N PHE A 177 5.41 4.49 23.45
CA PHE A 177 4.88 4.04 24.74
C PHE A 177 5.86 3.14 25.51
N PHE A 178 6.59 2.26 24.82
CA PHE A 178 7.59 1.37 25.43
C PHE A 178 8.98 2.02 25.59
N LEU A 179 9.34 2.97 24.73
CA LEU A 179 10.59 3.74 24.79
C LEU A 179 10.27 5.25 24.79
N PRO A 180 10.00 5.85 25.97
CA PRO A 180 9.59 7.25 26.09
C PRO A 180 10.66 8.26 25.63
N ASP A 181 11.93 7.88 25.68
CA ASP A 181 13.06 8.72 25.22
C ASP A 181 13.16 8.79 23.69
N TYR A 182 12.29 8.10 22.95
CA TYR A 182 12.23 8.18 21.50
C TYR A 182 11.65 9.54 21.07
N ALA A 183 12.53 10.44 20.63
CA ALA A 183 12.24 11.86 20.37
C ALA A 183 11.19 12.14 19.27
N PHE A 184 10.77 11.13 18.49
CA PHE A 184 9.76 11.28 17.45
C PHE A 184 8.37 10.90 17.97
N SER A 185 7.63 11.90 18.47
CA SER A 185 6.20 11.79 18.73
C SER A 185 5.45 12.58 17.68
N ASP A 186 4.97 11.87 16.65
CA ASP A 186 4.14 12.49 15.61
C ASP A 186 2.78 12.85 16.24
N ARG A 187 2.57 14.16 16.46
CA ARG A 187 1.33 14.68 17.04
C ARG A 187 0.29 14.74 15.93
N LEU A 188 -0.54 13.71 15.85
CA LEU A 188 -1.71 13.71 14.97
C LEU A 188 -2.68 14.84 15.37
N GLY A 189 -2.89 15.79 14.47
CA GLY A 189 -3.97 16.76 14.58
C GLY A 189 -5.35 16.12 14.50
N LEU A 190 -6.39 16.85 14.93
CA LEU A 190 -7.80 16.41 14.83
C LEU A 190 -8.20 16.07 13.39
N LEU A 191 -7.67 16.83 12.41
CA LEU A 191 -7.91 16.59 10.98
C LEU A 191 -7.29 15.27 10.53
N SER A 192 -6.08 14.94 10.99
CA SER A 192 -5.43 13.68 10.66
C SER A 192 -6.19 12.49 11.23
N ILE A 193 -6.75 12.62 12.45
CA ILE A 193 -7.61 11.59 13.05
C ILE A 193 -8.91 11.41 12.24
N ALA A 194 -9.56 12.50 11.82
CA ALA A 194 -10.73 12.42 10.95
C ALA A 194 -10.38 11.73 9.62
N GLY A 195 -9.23 12.06 9.02
CA GLY A 195 -8.71 11.40 7.84
C GLY A 195 -8.48 9.90 8.02
N ALA A 196 -7.92 9.49 9.18
CA ALA A 196 -7.74 8.08 9.53
C ALA A 196 -9.07 7.32 9.61
N VAL A 197 -10.11 7.91 10.22
CA VAL A 197 -11.45 7.31 10.28
C VAL A 197 -12.05 7.15 8.89
N LEU A 198 -11.91 8.17 8.03
CA LEU A 198 -12.39 8.11 6.65
C LEU A 198 -11.66 7.05 5.83
N LEU A 199 -10.34 6.91 6.00
CA LEU A 199 -9.54 5.84 5.39
C LEU A 199 -10.09 4.46 5.77
N VAL A 200 -10.30 4.20 7.07
CA VAL A 200 -10.84 2.93 7.56
C VAL A 200 -12.21 2.64 6.95
N ILE A 201 -13.14 3.60 6.99
CA ILE A 201 -14.48 3.42 6.43
C ILE A 201 -14.41 3.20 4.92
N GLY A 202 -13.63 4.00 4.20
CA GLY A 202 -13.46 3.90 2.76
C GLY A 202 -12.88 2.56 2.32
N SER A 203 -11.87 2.06 3.03
CA SER A 203 -11.28 0.73 2.80
C SER A 203 -12.27 -0.40 3.06
N ILE A 204 -13.07 -0.33 4.13
CA ILE A 204 -14.12 -1.32 4.41
C ILE A 204 -15.17 -1.34 3.30
N LEU A 205 -15.65 -0.17 2.88
CA LEU A 205 -16.65 -0.05 1.81
C LEU A 205 -16.12 -0.57 0.46
N THR A 206 -14.84 -0.34 0.16
CA THR A 206 -14.24 -0.72 -1.12
C THR A 206 -13.86 -2.20 -1.17
N ALA A 207 -13.30 -2.76 -0.09
CA ALA A 207 -12.80 -4.13 -0.06
C ALA A 207 -13.83 -5.16 0.44
N LEU A 208 -14.56 -4.86 1.52
CA LEU A 208 -15.36 -5.85 2.25
C LEU A 208 -16.83 -5.90 1.82
N VAL A 209 -17.47 -4.76 1.56
CA VAL A 209 -18.91 -4.71 1.22
C VAL A 209 -19.26 -5.46 -0.07
N PRO A 210 -18.48 -5.38 -1.17
CA PRO A 210 -18.74 -6.16 -2.38
C PRO A 210 -18.75 -7.67 -2.11
N TRP A 211 -17.81 -8.14 -1.28
CA TRP A 211 -17.73 -9.55 -0.90
C TRP A 211 -18.95 -9.99 -0.08
N LEU A 212 -19.39 -9.17 0.89
CA LEU A 212 -20.60 -9.45 1.67
C LEU A 212 -21.85 -9.49 0.80
N TYR A 213 -21.95 -8.58 -0.17
CA TYR A 213 -23.08 -8.52 -1.10
C TYR A 213 -23.14 -9.77 -1.99
N GLN A 214 -22.03 -10.15 -2.61
CA GLN A 214 -21.93 -11.36 -3.43
C GLN A 214 -22.23 -12.62 -2.63
N ARG A 215 -21.70 -12.73 -1.40
CA ARG A 215 -21.96 -13.89 -0.53
C ARG A 215 -23.43 -14.00 -0.11
N ARG A 216 -24.10 -12.87 0.16
CA ARG A 216 -25.54 -12.85 0.48
C ARG A 216 -26.39 -13.24 -0.72
N LEU A 217 -26.02 -12.77 -1.92
CA LEU A 217 -26.73 -13.12 -3.15
C LEU A 217 -26.60 -14.61 -3.45
N GLN A 218 -25.39 -15.17 -3.36
CA GLN A 218 -25.15 -16.60 -3.57
C GLN A 218 -25.99 -17.45 -2.63
N ARG A 219 -25.99 -17.12 -1.32
CA ARG A 219 -26.84 -17.82 -0.34
C ARG A 219 -28.33 -17.77 -0.66
N ARG A 220 -28.82 -16.66 -1.22
CA ARG A 220 -30.23 -16.54 -1.63
C ARG A 220 -30.54 -17.41 -2.85
N ILE A 221 -29.60 -17.50 -3.79
CA ILE A 221 -29.73 -18.39 -4.96
C ILE A 221 -29.72 -19.85 -4.51
N ASP A 222 -28.77 -20.25 -3.66
CA ASP A 222 -28.66 -21.61 -3.13
C ASP A 222 -29.93 -22.00 -2.33
N ALA A 223 -30.46 -21.07 -1.52
CA ALA A 223 -31.71 -21.28 -0.79
C ALA A 223 -32.93 -21.42 -1.72
N ALA A 224 -33.01 -20.62 -2.79
CA ALA A 224 -34.09 -20.75 -3.78
C ALA A 224 -34.00 -22.07 -4.55
N ALA A 225 -32.80 -22.49 -4.95
CA ALA A 225 -32.56 -23.76 -5.63
C ALA A 225 -32.94 -24.98 -4.74
N ALA A 226 -32.66 -24.90 -3.44
CA ALA A 226 -33.04 -25.95 -2.48
C ALA A 226 -34.57 -26.07 -2.30
N VAL A 227 -35.31 -24.97 -2.43
CA VAL A 227 -36.79 -24.97 -2.36
C VAL A 227 -37.39 -25.58 -3.64
N ASP A 228 -36.84 -25.26 -4.81
CA ASP A 228 -37.30 -25.84 -6.08
C ASP A 228 -36.97 -27.34 -6.20
N SER A 229 -35.87 -27.82 -5.63
CA SER A 229 -35.55 -29.27 -5.64
C SER A 229 -36.45 -30.13 -4.74
N LEU A 230 -37.24 -29.51 -3.87
CA LEU A 230 -38.20 -30.18 -2.97
C LEU A 230 -39.63 -30.23 -3.55
N ARG A 231 -39.87 -29.60 -4.71
CA ARG A 231 -41.14 -29.64 -5.45
C ARG A 231 -41.08 -30.66 -6.59
#